data_AF-A0A7U9X9Z0-F1
#
_entry.id   AF-A0A7U9X9Z0-F1
#
_cell.length_a   1.000
_cell.length_b   1.000
_cell.length_c   1.000
_cell.angle_alpha   90.00
_cell.angle_beta   90.00
_cell.angle_gamma   90.00
#
_symmetry.space_group_name_H-M   'P 1'
#
loop_
_entity.id
_entity.type
_entity.pdbx_description
1 polymer ?
#
loop_
_entity_poly.entity_id
_entity_poly.type
_entity_poly.pdbx_seq_one_letter_code
_entity_poly.pdbx_strand_id
1 'polypeptide(L)'
;MKKRLMNNWGLKILAFFVAALLWFVVVNIDNPITDQTYSNIPVNVINAEVLASEDSPKTYQIVDNTQTVNVTVRAKRSVLSKISQEDIIAVADMKELVLGSQIPIQVSVKGHEYKEAYSNPRNLQIHLEDEETRKFPIVPKTTGTVRDGYVLGNIQAVPERVSIRGPKSVIDKISKVEASVSVSGLSQDTVLPSELILYDQDGNKIDQQLLMNNLGTDGVGISVQLLNTKNIPIVFDTSEIIVEEGYGFAGITYEPREVKVCGETSALNEITEVRIPASVLRKKGIKEKTEQIVDISKYLPEGIQLVEENGESVVVTISVEKDGTKSFEVTVSSIVVDNLNKGMIMHYETAEALEISVRGPKEALETIDIGSSISIDMAKYEEPGVYDVPIKVSLPDHCILEKEVFVKVVLEEYE
;
A
#
# COMPACT_ATOMS: atom_id res chain seq x y z
N MET A 1 -52.84 -85.17 -18.17
CA MET A 1 -51.72 -84.28 -18.60
C MET A 1 -50.45 -84.45 -17.77
N LYS A 2 -50.49 -84.54 -16.42
CA LYS A 2 -49.31 -84.73 -15.55
C LYS A 2 -48.37 -85.90 -15.93
N LYS A 3 -48.90 -87.09 -16.28
CA LYS A 3 -48.07 -88.27 -16.65
C LYS A 3 -47.35 -88.16 -18.01
N ARG A 4 -47.80 -87.30 -18.93
CA ARG A 4 -47.13 -87.07 -20.24
C ARG A 4 -45.97 -86.07 -20.11
N LEU A 5 -46.08 -85.14 -19.16
CA LEU A 5 -45.00 -84.20 -18.81
C LEU A 5 -43.88 -84.89 -18.02
N MET A 6 -44.20 -85.80 -17.10
CA MET A 6 -43.21 -86.49 -16.24
C MET A 6 -42.53 -87.74 -16.82
N ASN A 7 -42.96 -88.23 -17.99
CA ASN A 7 -42.26 -89.33 -18.65
C ASN A 7 -40.96 -88.83 -19.32
N ASN A 8 -39.86 -89.57 -19.16
CA ASN A 8 -38.51 -89.21 -19.65
C ASN A 8 -37.99 -87.84 -19.15
N TRP A 9 -38.30 -87.47 -17.91
CA TRP A 9 -37.89 -86.18 -17.33
C TRP A 9 -36.37 -85.94 -17.40
N GLY A 10 -35.55 -86.98 -17.19
CA GLY A 10 -34.08 -86.90 -17.32
C GLY A 10 -33.61 -86.56 -18.75
N LEU A 11 -34.21 -87.16 -19.78
CA LEU A 11 -33.88 -86.86 -21.18
C LEU A 11 -34.32 -85.45 -21.59
N LYS A 12 -35.43 -84.94 -21.03
CA LYS A 12 -35.90 -83.58 -21.30
C LYS A 12 -35.00 -82.52 -20.65
N ILE A 13 -34.55 -82.76 -19.42
CA ILE A 13 -33.53 -81.92 -18.77
C ILE A 13 -32.24 -81.95 -19.58
N LEU A 14 -31.77 -83.13 -19.99
CA LEU A 14 -30.57 -83.27 -20.80
C LEU A 14 -30.68 -82.52 -22.14
N ALA A 15 -31.81 -82.65 -22.83
CA ALA A 15 -32.05 -81.93 -24.08
C ALA A 15 -32.05 -80.40 -23.89
N PHE A 16 -32.63 -79.92 -22.77
CA PHE A 16 -32.56 -78.50 -22.41
C PHE A 16 -31.13 -78.04 -22.13
N PHE A 17 -30.32 -78.85 -21.42
CA PHE A 17 -28.91 -78.57 -21.19
C PHE A 17 -28.10 -78.55 -22.48
N VAL A 18 -28.31 -79.51 -23.39
CA VAL A 18 -27.63 -79.56 -24.70
C VAL A 18 -28.05 -78.39 -25.58
N ALA A 19 -29.34 -78.01 -25.58
CA ALA A 19 -29.81 -76.83 -26.29
C ALA A 19 -29.21 -75.54 -25.71
N ALA A 20 -29.13 -75.41 -24.39
CA ALA A 20 -28.48 -74.29 -23.71
C ALA A 20 -26.97 -74.24 -24.00
N LEU A 21 -26.30 -75.39 -24.04
CA LEU A 21 -24.88 -75.51 -24.40
C LEU A 21 -24.63 -75.07 -25.85
N LEU A 22 -25.43 -75.58 -26.79
CA LEU A 22 -25.33 -75.19 -28.20
C LEU A 22 -25.66 -73.72 -28.41
N TRP A 23 -26.68 -73.20 -27.73
CA TRP A 23 -27.00 -71.77 -27.75
C TRP A 23 -25.85 -70.92 -27.21
N PHE A 24 -25.21 -71.35 -26.10
CA PHE A 24 -24.04 -70.67 -25.54
C PHE A 24 -22.85 -70.67 -26.50
N VAL A 25 -22.57 -71.79 -27.19
CA VAL A 25 -21.50 -71.90 -28.19
C VAL A 25 -21.74 -70.95 -29.37
N VAL A 26 -22.96 -70.91 -29.90
CA VAL A 26 -23.31 -70.03 -31.04
C VAL A 26 -23.18 -68.56 -30.67
N VAL A 27 -23.68 -68.15 -29.49
CA VAL A 27 -23.62 -66.76 -29.02
C VAL A 27 -22.20 -66.33 -28.65
N ASN A 28 -21.33 -67.25 -28.24
CA ASN A 28 -19.95 -66.94 -27.88
C ASN A 28 -19.01 -66.83 -29.09
N ILE A 29 -19.32 -67.52 -30.20
CA ILE A 29 -18.51 -67.48 -31.42
C ILE A 29 -18.79 -66.23 -32.27
N ASP A 30 -19.96 -65.60 -32.09
CA ASP A 30 -20.30 -64.39 -32.84
C ASP A 30 -19.49 -63.19 -32.33
N ASN A 31 -18.66 -62.61 -33.20
CA ASN A 31 -17.87 -61.42 -32.92
C ASN A 31 -18.38 -60.25 -33.77
N PRO A 32 -19.60 -59.76 -33.48
CA PRO A 32 -20.24 -58.75 -34.30
C PRO A 32 -19.48 -57.42 -34.21
N ILE A 33 -19.60 -56.62 -35.26
CA ILE A 33 -19.18 -55.23 -35.25
C ILE A 33 -20.26 -54.44 -34.53
N THR A 34 -19.91 -53.84 -33.40
CA THR A 34 -20.80 -53.02 -32.57
C THR A 34 -20.14 -51.66 -32.31
N ASP A 35 -20.89 -50.75 -31.70
CA ASP A 35 -20.43 -49.43 -31.31
C ASP A 35 -20.17 -49.39 -29.79
N GLN A 36 -19.10 -48.73 -29.36
CA GLN A 36 -18.84 -48.39 -27.96
C GLN A 36 -18.42 -46.93 -27.85
N THR A 37 -19.02 -46.21 -26.89
CA THR A 37 -18.74 -44.79 -26.66
C THR A 37 -17.82 -44.62 -25.46
N TYR A 38 -16.82 -43.77 -25.62
CA TYR A 38 -15.87 -43.37 -24.61
C TYR A 38 -16.04 -41.87 -24.36
N SER A 39 -16.27 -41.50 -23.11
CA SER A 39 -16.61 -40.13 -22.74
C SER A 39 -15.38 -39.36 -22.24
N ASN A 40 -15.44 -38.03 -22.31
CA ASN A 40 -14.40 -37.12 -21.81
C ASN A 40 -13.03 -37.33 -22.45
N ILE A 41 -12.99 -37.54 -23.76
CA ILE A 41 -11.73 -37.58 -24.52
C ILE A 41 -11.26 -36.14 -24.74
N PRO A 42 -10.06 -35.74 -24.26
CA PRO A 42 -9.52 -34.41 -24.53
C PRO A 42 -9.16 -34.26 -26.00
N VAL A 43 -9.47 -33.10 -26.58
CA VAL A 43 -9.12 -32.77 -27.97
C VAL A 43 -7.76 -32.06 -27.99
N ASN A 44 -6.80 -32.64 -28.70
CA ASN A 44 -5.49 -32.03 -28.88
C ASN A 44 -5.50 -31.13 -30.11
N VAL A 45 -5.28 -29.82 -29.91
CA VAL A 45 -5.12 -28.86 -31.01
C VAL A 45 -3.68 -28.90 -31.49
N ILE A 46 -3.49 -29.10 -32.80
CA ILE A 46 -2.16 -29.08 -33.43
C ILE A 46 -2.07 -27.97 -34.48
N ASN A 47 -0.83 -27.64 -34.84
CA ASN A 47 -0.49 -26.61 -35.83
C ASN A 47 -1.07 -25.22 -35.53
N ALA A 48 -1.26 -24.86 -34.26
CA ALA A 48 -1.74 -23.54 -33.87
C ALA A 48 -0.82 -22.40 -34.34
N GLU A 49 0.45 -22.67 -34.61
CA GLU A 49 1.41 -21.72 -35.18
C GLU A 49 0.98 -21.13 -36.53
N VAL A 50 0.04 -21.75 -37.26
CA VAL A 50 -0.51 -21.18 -38.51
C VAL A 50 -1.26 -19.87 -38.29
N LEU A 51 -1.69 -19.58 -37.05
CA LEU A 51 -2.34 -18.33 -36.68
C LEU A 51 -1.33 -17.19 -36.45
N ALA A 52 -0.05 -17.50 -36.24
CA ALA A 52 1.02 -16.54 -36.01
C ALA A 52 1.58 -15.97 -37.33
N SER A 53 0.71 -15.47 -38.21
CA SER A 53 1.12 -14.84 -39.47
C SER A 53 1.82 -13.50 -39.21
N GLU A 54 2.82 -13.14 -40.05
CA GLU A 54 3.59 -11.89 -39.88
C GLU A 54 2.71 -10.64 -40.05
N ASP A 55 1.67 -10.70 -40.90
CA ASP A 55 0.81 -9.55 -41.22
C ASP A 55 -0.36 -9.36 -40.24
N SER A 56 -0.89 -10.44 -39.66
CA SER A 56 -2.02 -10.41 -38.71
C SER A 56 -1.96 -11.61 -37.77
N PRO A 57 -1.19 -11.52 -36.67
CA PRO A 57 -1.15 -12.59 -35.68
C PRO A 57 -2.52 -12.72 -35.03
N LYS A 58 -3.01 -13.95 -34.92
CA LYS A 58 -4.29 -14.28 -34.29
C LYS A 58 -4.09 -15.26 -33.14
N THR A 59 -4.98 -15.19 -32.18
CA THR A 59 -5.11 -16.16 -31.10
C THR A 59 -6.49 -16.81 -31.16
N TYR A 60 -6.66 -17.94 -30.48
CA TYR A 60 -7.90 -18.70 -30.47
C TYR A 60 -8.34 -19.04 -29.04
N GLN A 61 -9.66 -19.08 -28.86
CA GLN A 61 -10.29 -19.59 -27.65
C GLN A 61 -11.25 -20.70 -28.03
N ILE A 62 -11.19 -21.84 -27.34
CA ILE A 62 -12.14 -22.94 -27.53
C ILE A 62 -13.45 -22.55 -26.87
N VAL A 63 -14.55 -22.64 -27.61
CA VAL A 63 -15.89 -22.30 -27.15
C VAL A 63 -16.81 -23.53 -27.18
N ASP A 64 -18.04 -23.35 -26.69
CA ASP A 64 -19.10 -24.38 -26.65
C ASP A 64 -18.72 -25.69 -25.95
N ASN A 65 -17.77 -25.62 -25.01
CA ASN A 65 -17.27 -26.77 -24.25
C ASN A 65 -16.77 -27.93 -25.12
N THR A 66 -16.25 -27.62 -26.32
CA THR A 66 -15.77 -28.62 -27.28
C THR A 66 -14.35 -29.14 -27.01
N GLN A 67 -13.75 -28.71 -25.90
CA GLN A 67 -12.44 -29.13 -25.39
C GLN A 67 -12.38 -30.61 -24.98
N THR A 68 -13.52 -31.21 -24.64
CA THR A 68 -13.68 -32.66 -24.47
C THR A 68 -14.82 -33.19 -25.32
N VAL A 69 -14.67 -34.40 -25.84
CA VAL A 69 -15.66 -35.02 -26.73
C VAL A 69 -15.96 -36.46 -26.35
N ASN A 70 -17.13 -36.93 -26.76
CA ASN A 70 -17.48 -38.35 -26.68
C ASN A 70 -17.10 -39.03 -27.99
N VAL A 71 -16.25 -40.04 -27.93
CA VAL A 71 -15.80 -40.78 -29.11
C VAL A 71 -16.54 -42.10 -29.20
N THR A 72 -17.18 -42.36 -30.34
CA THR A 72 -17.79 -43.66 -30.63
C THR A 72 -16.90 -44.43 -31.59
N VAL A 73 -16.46 -45.62 -31.17
CA VAL A 73 -15.64 -46.53 -31.96
C VAL A 73 -16.50 -47.71 -32.39
N ARG A 74 -16.51 -47.98 -33.69
CA ARG A 74 -17.16 -49.13 -34.32
C ARG A 74 -16.12 -50.18 -34.66
N ALA A 75 -16.11 -51.29 -33.93
CA ALA A 75 -15.20 -52.40 -34.16
C ALA A 75 -15.81 -53.73 -33.74
N LYS A 76 -15.10 -54.84 -34.04
CA LYS A 76 -15.45 -56.16 -33.52
C LYS A 76 -15.49 -56.11 -31.99
N ARG A 77 -16.49 -56.77 -31.38
CA ARG A 77 -16.65 -56.82 -29.91
C ARG A 77 -15.36 -57.18 -29.17
N SER A 78 -14.57 -58.12 -29.71
CA SER A 78 -13.29 -58.55 -29.13
C SER A 78 -12.17 -57.49 -29.14
N VAL A 79 -12.29 -56.50 -30.02
CA VAL A 79 -11.34 -55.37 -30.14
C VAL A 79 -11.78 -54.25 -29.19
N LEU A 80 -13.07 -53.92 -29.17
CA LEU A 80 -13.63 -52.91 -28.26
C LEU A 80 -13.35 -53.21 -26.79
N SER A 81 -13.41 -54.49 -26.40
CA SER A 81 -13.08 -54.91 -25.03
C SER A 81 -11.62 -54.68 -24.63
N LYS A 82 -10.73 -54.39 -25.59
CA LYS A 82 -9.31 -54.13 -25.37
C LYS A 82 -8.94 -52.66 -25.47
N ILE A 83 -9.77 -51.86 -26.16
CA ILE A 83 -9.55 -50.42 -26.31
C ILE A 83 -9.87 -49.73 -25.00
N SER A 84 -8.89 -49.01 -24.47
CA SER A 84 -9.04 -48.11 -23.33
C SER A 84 -9.19 -46.65 -23.81
N GLN A 85 -9.58 -45.77 -22.90
CA GLN A 85 -9.68 -44.33 -23.18
C GLN A 85 -8.33 -43.72 -23.60
N GLU A 86 -7.21 -44.24 -23.08
CA GLU A 86 -5.86 -43.77 -23.36
C GLU A 86 -5.40 -44.10 -24.79
N ASP A 87 -6.01 -45.11 -25.42
CA ASP A 87 -5.71 -45.51 -26.80
C ASP A 87 -6.39 -44.60 -27.83
N ILE A 88 -7.33 -43.75 -27.41
CA ILE A 88 -8.12 -42.88 -28.27
C ILE A 88 -7.47 -41.50 -28.32
N ILE A 89 -7.09 -41.08 -29.52
CA ILE A 89 -6.49 -39.77 -29.77
C ILE A 89 -7.46 -38.98 -30.63
N ALA A 90 -8.01 -37.89 -30.06
CA ALA A 90 -8.79 -36.89 -30.78
C ALA A 90 -7.89 -35.68 -31.09
N VAL A 91 -7.78 -35.32 -32.37
CA VAL A 91 -6.93 -34.24 -32.85
C VAL A 91 -7.76 -33.26 -33.66
N ALA A 92 -7.57 -31.97 -33.40
CA ALA A 92 -8.09 -30.88 -34.23
C ALA A 92 -6.90 -30.16 -34.87
N ASP A 93 -6.78 -30.24 -36.20
CA ASP A 93 -5.71 -29.56 -36.95
C ASP A 93 -6.15 -28.15 -37.35
N MET A 94 -5.46 -27.13 -36.84
CA MET A 94 -5.74 -25.73 -37.15
C MET A 94 -5.63 -25.42 -38.65
N LYS A 95 -4.90 -26.21 -39.43
CA LYS A 95 -4.83 -26.08 -40.90
C LYS A 95 -6.15 -26.42 -41.59
N GLU A 96 -7.00 -27.23 -40.97
CA GLU A 96 -8.32 -27.61 -41.48
C GLU A 96 -9.44 -26.67 -41.01
N LEU A 97 -9.10 -25.43 -40.63
CA LEU A 97 -10.06 -24.43 -40.21
C LEU A 97 -11.14 -24.17 -41.29
N VAL A 98 -12.38 -24.47 -40.95
CA VAL A 98 -13.58 -24.29 -41.77
C VAL A 98 -14.34 -23.05 -41.29
N LEU A 99 -14.71 -22.18 -42.24
CA LEU A 99 -15.55 -20.99 -42.00
C LEU A 99 -15.01 -20.07 -40.88
N GLY A 100 -13.70 -20.09 -40.62
CA GLY A 100 -13.04 -19.23 -39.64
C GLY A 100 -13.37 -19.50 -38.16
N SER A 101 -14.09 -20.59 -37.85
CA SER A 101 -14.54 -20.87 -36.47
C SER A 101 -14.68 -22.35 -36.11
N GLN A 102 -14.54 -23.27 -37.07
CA GLN A 102 -14.78 -24.69 -36.84
C GLN A 102 -13.60 -25.52 -37.33
N ILE A 103 -13.14 -26.48 -36.51
CA ILE A 103 -12.09 -27.41 -36.90
C ILE A 103 -12.64 -28.84 -36.80
N PRO A 104 -12.62 -29.65 -37.87
CA PRO A 104 -13.00 -31.05 -37.81
C PRO A 104 -12.13 -31.82 -36.81
N ILE A 105 -12.75 -32.65 -35.97
CA ILE A 105 -12.04 -33.49 -35.02
C ILE A 105 -11.77 -34.84 -35.67
N GLN A 106 -10.49 -35.14 -35.88
CA GLN A 106 -10.02 -36.42 -36.37
C GLN A 106 -9.76 -37.36 -35.19
N VAL A 107 -10.36 -38.55 -35.23
CA VAL A 107 -10.22 -39.56 -34.19
C VAL A 107 -9.39 -40.71 -34.73
N SER A 108 -8.39 -41.13 -33.96
CA SER A 108 -7.62 -42.34 -34.23
C SER A 108 -7.53 -43.20 -32.97
N VAL A 109 -7.53 -44.52 -33.16
CA VAL A 109 -7.35 -45.50 -32.06
C VAL A 109 -6.03 -46.21 -32.27
N LYS A 110 -5.09 -46.04 -31.34
CA LYS A 110 -3.72 -46.56 -31.45
C LYS A 110 -3.71 -48.07 -31.27
N GLY A 111 -2.99 -48.79 -32.14
CA GLY A 111 -2.72 -50.22 -31.96
C GLY A 111 -3.91 -51.17 -32.16
N HIS A 112 -5.06 -50.67 -32.64
CA HIS A 112 -6.27 -51.46 -32.82
C HIS A 112 -6.88 -51.25 -34.21
N GLU A 113 -7.40 -52.32 -34.81
CA GLU A 113 -8.14 -52.26 -36.08
C GLU A 113 -9.62 -51.97 -35.79
N TYR A 114 -10.15 -50.88 -36.36
CA TYR A 114 -11.53 -50.46 -36.21
C TYR A 114 -12.13 -50.11 -37.58
N LYS A 115 -13.45 -50.18 -37.70
CA LYS A 115 -14.17 -49.88 -38.94
C LYS A 115 -14.40 -48.37 -39.09
N GLU A 116 -14.76 -47.71 -38.00
CA GLU A 116 -15.09 -46.28 -37.99
C GLU A 116 -14.89 -45.75 -36.57
N ALA A 117 -14.41 -44.51 -36.44
CA ALA A 117 -14.34 -43.80 -35.17
C ALA A 117 -14.71 -42.34 -35.42
N TYR A 118 -15.61 -41.80 -34.62
CA TYR A 118 -16.04 -40.40 -34.75
C TYR A 118 -16.35 -39.78 -33.39
N SER A 119 -16.13 -38.47 -33.29
CA SER A 119 -16.45 -37.69 -32.10
C SER A 119 -17.86 -37.09 -32.17
N ASN A 120 -18.42 -36.83 -30.99
CA ASN A 120 -19.58 -35.99 -30.80
C ASN A 120 -19.28 -34.97 -29.68
N PRO A 121 -19.23 -33.66 -29.99
CA PRO A 121 -19.41 -33.03 -31.31
C PRO A 121 -18.32 -33.39 -32.35
N ARG A 122 -18.64 -33.26 -33.64
CA ARG A 122 -17.73 -33.56 -34.76
C ARG A 122 -16.69 -32.47 -35.03
N ASN A 123 -17.00 -31.24 -34.66
CA ASN A 123 -16.14 -30.07 -34.87
C ASN A 123 -15.83 -29.43 -33.53
N LEU A 124 -14.57 -29.06 -33.35
CA LEU A 124 -14.12 -28.14 -32.31
C LEU A 124 -14.58 -26.73 -32.70
N GLN A 125 -15.28 -26.03 -31.80
CA GLN A 125 -15.67 -24.65 -32.00
C GLN A 125 -14.59 -23.73 -31.42
N ILE A 126 -14.13 -22.78 -32.22
CA ILE A 126 -13.16 -21.77 -31.79
C ILE A 126 -13.65 -20.37 -32.10
N HIS A 127 -13.27 -19.43 -31.24
CA HIS A 127 -13.36 -18.01 -31.51
C HIS A 127 -11.96 -17.48 -31.83
N LEU A 128 -11.81 -16.87 -33.00
CA LEU A 128 -10.56 -16.23 -33.42
C LEU A 128 -10.60 -14.74 -33.10
N GLU A 129 -9.49 -14.25 -32.57
CA GLU A 129 -9.29 -12.85 -32.26
C GLU A 129 -7.91 -12.39 -32.73
N ASP A 130 -7.78 -11.12 -33.09
CA ASP A 130 -6.48 -10.53 -33.35
C ASP A 130 -5.64 -10.53 -32.07
N GLU A 131 -4.38 -10.90 -32.23
CA GLU A 131 -3.39 -10.88 -31.17
C GLU A 131 -2.59 -9.58 -31.23
N GLU A 132 -2.40 -8.94 -30.09
CA GLU A 132 -1.61 -7.72 -29.99
C GLU A 132 -0.49 -7.89 -28.96
N THR A 133 0.66 -7.26 -29.22
CA THR A 133 1.73 -7.10 -28.23
C THR A 133 1.90 -5.62 -27.91
N ARG A 134 1.73 -5.25 -26.64
CA ARG A 134 1.85 -3.86 -26.18
C ARG A 134 2.83 -3.76 -25.01
N LYS A 135 3.60 -2.66 -24.97
CA LYS A 135 4.59 -2.38 -23.93
C LYS A 135 4.02 -1.47 -22.85
N PHE A 136 3.97 -1.95 -21.63
CA PHE A 136 3.45 -1.21 -20.48
C PHE A 136 4.56 -0.86 -19.49
N PRO A 137 4.54 0.34 -18.88
CA PRO A 137 5.40 0.65 -17.74
C PRO A 137 4.93 -0.13 -16.51
N ILE A 138 5.88 -0.64 -15.72
CA ILE A 138 5.60 -1.33 -14.47
C ILE A 138 5.62 -0.31 -13.34
N VAL A 139 4.52 -0.20 -12.61
CA VAL A 139 4.41 0.68 -11.44
C VAL A 139 4.76 -0.13 -10.20
N PRO A 140 5.88 0.14 -9.52
CA PRO A 140 6.21 -0.53 -8.27
C PRO A 140 5.30 -0.02 -7.15
N LYS A 141 4.89 -0.92 -6.25
CA LYS A 141 4.12 -0.60 -5.07
C LYS A 141 4.70 -1.30 -3.86
N THR A 142 4.97 -0.53 -2.81
CA THR A 142 5.53 -1.04 -1.56
C THR A 142 4.46 -1.09 -0.47
N THR A 143 4.51 -2.12 0.35
CA THR A 143 3.66 -2.25 1.54
C THR A 143 4.51 -2.50 2.79
N GLY A 144 4.05 -2.01 3.94
CA GLY A 144 4.76 -2.14 5.21
C GLY A 144 5.72 -0.99 5.49
N THR A 145 6.48 -1.13 6.58
CA THR A 145 7.42 -0.11 7.06
C THR A 145 8.82 -0.69 7.18
N VAL A 146 9.80 0.07 6.69
CA VAL A 146 11.22 -0.28 6.83
C VAL A 146 11.64 -0.24 8.31
N ARG A 147 12.83 -0.76 8.63
CA ARG A 147 13.36 -0.73 9.99
C ARG A 147 13.58 0.72 10.45
N ASP A 148 13.40 0.98 11.75
CA ASP A 148 13.78 2.24 12.38
C ASP A 148 15.21 2.64 12.01
N GLY A 149 15.40 3.94 11.73
CA GLY A 149 16.67 4.49 11.26
C GLY A 149 16.82 4.53 9.73
N TYR A 150 15.80 4.07 8.98
CA TYR A 150 15.79 4.06 7.53
C TYR A 150 14.51 4.66 6.96
N VAL A 151 14.60 5.19 5.75
CA VAL A 151 13.46 5.61 4.94
C VAL A 151 13.59 5.08 3.52
N LEU A 152 12.47 4.93 2.82
CA LEU A 152 12.46 4.55 1.42
C LEU A 152 13.03 5.69 0.57
N GLY A 153 14.06 5.37 -0.21
CA GLY A 153 14.60 6.24 -1.25
C GLY A 153 13.94 5.94 -2.60
N ASN A 154 14.76 5.82 -3.64
CA ASN A 154 14.29 5.49 -4.98
C ASN A 154 13.76 4.04 -5.05
N ILE A 155 12.61 3.86 -5.71
CA ILE A 155 11.99 2.55 -5.92
C ILE A 155 11.77 2.36 -7.42
N GLN A 156 12.33 1.29 -7.97
CA GLN A 156 12.28 1.02 -9.41
C GLN A 156 11.96 -0.44 -9.70
N ALA A 157 11.16 -0.67 -10.74
CA ALA A 157 10.92 -2.01 -11.27
C ALA A 157 12.08 -2.41 -12.20
N VAL A 158 12.51 -3.66 -12.10
CA VAL A 158 13.57 -4.26 -12.92
C VAL A 158 12.99 -5.51 -13.58
N PRO A 159 12.63 -5.46 -14.87
CA PRO A 159 12.73 -4.32 -15.80
C PRO A 159 11.65 -3.24 -15.56
N GLU A 160 11.88 -2.01 -16.05
CA GLU A 160 10.93 -0.89 -15.91
C GLU A 160 9.66 -1.05 -16.78
N ARG A 161 9.74 -1.85 -17.83
CA ARG A 161 8.65 -2.08 -18.79
C ARG A 161 8.51 -3.56 -19.10
N VAL A 162 7.27 -3.98 -19.28
CA VAL A 162 6.91 -5.33 -19.72
C VAL A 162 6.22 -5.28 -21.07
N SER A 163 6.52 -6.23 -21.95
CA SER A 163 5.77 -6.48 -23.17
C SER A 163 4.76 -7.58 -22.89
N ILE A 164 3.48 -7.30 -23.10
CA ILE A 164 2.38 -8.24 -22.87
C ILE A 164 1.76 -8.56 -24.23
N ARG A 165 1.63 -9.86 -24.51
CA ARG A 165 1.05 -10.42 -25.74
C ARG A 165 -0.21 -11.20 -25.41
N GLY A 166 -1.27 -11.02 -26.20
CA GLY A 166 -2.51 -11.79 -26.05
C GLY A 166 -3.65 -11.23 -26.89
N PRO A 167 -4.90 -11.67 -26.61
CA PRO A 167 -6.08 -11.21 -27.35
C PRO A 167 -6.26 -9.70 -27.23
N LYS A 168 -6.53 -9.03 -28.35
CA LYS A 168 -6.63 -7.57 -28.41
C LYS A 168 -7.64 -6.99 -27.42
N SER A 169 -8.80 -7.61 -27.26
CA SER A 169 -9.85 -7.22 -26.30
C SER A 169 -9.39 -7.26 -24.85
N VAL A 170 -8.42 -8.11 -24.50
CA VAL A 170 -7.82 -8.15 -23.16
C VAL A 170 -6.73 -7.11 -23.05
N ILE A 171 -5.85 -6.98 -24.05
CA ILE A 171 -4.78 -5.98 -24.08
C ILE A 171 -5.32 -4.56 -24.00
N ASP A 172 -6.42 -4.26 -24.70
CA ASP A 172 -7.07 -2.95 -24.71
C ASP A 172 -7.69 -2.58 -23.35
N LYS A 173 -8.01 -3.57 -22.52
CA LYS A 173 -8.52 -3.33 -21.15
C LYS A 173 -7.41 -2.99 -20.17
N ILE A 174 -6.14 -3.35 -20.45
CA ILE A 174 -5.04 -3.11 -19.51
C ILE A 174 -4.79 -1.61 -19.38
N SER A 175 -5.13 -1.07 -18.22
CA SER A 175 -4.90 0.33 -17.88
C SER A 175 -3.66 0.52 -17.01
N LYS A 176 -3.36 -0.45 -16.13
CA LYS A 176 -2.25 -0.34 -15.18
C LYS A 176 -1.58 -1.70 -14.97
N VAL A 177 -0.25 -1.67 -14.89
CA VAL A 177 0.59 -2.82 -14.57
C VAL A 177 1.32 -2.52 -13.27
N GLU A 178 1.08 -3.32 -12.24
CA GLU A 178 1.60 -3.10 -10.90
C GLU A 178 2.44 -4.30 -10.47
N ALA A 179 3.59 -4.02 -9.83
CA ALA A 179 4.38 -5.02 -9.13
C ALA A 179 4.40 -4.62 -7.66
N SER A 180 3.94 -5.50 -6.77
CA SER A 180 3.83 -5.22 -5.33
C SER A 180 4.87 -5.98 -4.52
N VAL A 181 5.48 -5.33 -3.53
CA VAL A 181 6.44 -5.96 -2.62
C VAL A 181 6.33 -5.46 -1.18
N SER A 182 6.63 -6.34 -0.23
CA SER A 182 6.73 -5.98 1.18
C SER A 182 8.13 -5.45 1.49
N VAL A 183 8.19 -4.26 2.10
CA VAL A 183 9.44 -3.63 2.57
C VAL A 183 9.63 -3.73 4.08
N SER A 184 8.76 -4.52 4.74
CA SER A 184 8.76 -4.67 6.19
C SER A 184 10.10 -5.19 6.72
N GLY A 185 10.74 -4.40 7.59
CA GLY A 185 11.99 -4.78 8.26
C GLY A 185 13.25 -4.70 7.40
N LEU A 186 13.16 -4.16 6.18
CA LEU A 186 14.35 -3.91 5.37
C LEU A 186 15.27 -2.87 6.03
N SER A 187 16.57 -3.06 5.84
CA SER A 187 17.63 -2.23 6.42
C SER A 187 18.86 -2.03 5.53
N GLN A 188 18.79 -2.54 4.31
CA GLN A 188 19.79 -2.36 3.27
C GLN A 188 19.09 -2.41 1.90
N ASP A 189 19.73 -1.81 0.91
CA ASP A 189 19.29 -1.87 -0.48
C ASP A 189 19.15 -3.32 -0.94
N THR A 190 18.06 -3.62 -1.63
CA THR A 190 17.79 -4.98 -2.09
C THR A 190 16.91 -4.98 -3.33
N VAL A 191 17.01 -6.05 -4.11
CA VAL A 191 16.09 -6.34 -5.20
C VAL A 191 15.23 -7.52 -4.75
N LEU A 192 13.93 -7.28 -4.65
CA LEU A 192 12.98 -8.27 -4.18
C LEU A 192 12.14 -8.77 -5.35
N PRO A 193 11.92 -10.10 -5.46
CA PRO A 193 11.03 -10.65 -6.46
C PRO A 193 9.58 -10.20 -6.19
N SER A 194 8.85 -9.91 -7.25
CA SER A 194 7.46 -9.48 -7.19
C SER A 194 6.66 -10.14 -8.32
N GLU A 195 5.37 -10.30 -8.07
CA GLU A 195 4.42 -10.77 -9.07
C GLU A 195 3.79 -9.58 -9.78
N LEU A 196 3.62 -9.74 -11.09
CA LEU A 196 3.00 -8.74 -11.94
C LEU A 196 1.48 -8.89 -11.91
N ILE A 197 0.77 -7.80 -11.60
CA ILE A 197 -0.69 -7.77 -11.57
C ILE A 197 -1.18 -6.70 -12.55
N LEU A 198 -2.10 -7.11 -13.42
CA LEU A 198 -2.73 -6.26 -14.42
C LEU A 198 -4.08 -5.78 -13.94
N TYR A 199 -4.36 -4.49 -14.14
CA TYR A 199 -5.62 -3.87 -13.77
C TYR A 199 -6.29 -3.18 -14.96
N ASP A 200 -7.61 -3.22 -14.99
CA ASP A 200 -8.43 -2.48 -15.95
C ASP A 200 -8.64 -1.01 -15.53
N GLN A 201 -9.40 -0.26 -16.32
CA GLN A 201 -9.70 1.15 -16.05
C GLN A 201 -10.53 1.37 -14.77
N ASP A 202 -11.30 0.36 -14.36
CA ASP A 202 -12.13 0.39 -13.15
C ASP A 202 -11.36 -0.10 -11.90
N GLY A 203 -10.11 -0.54 -12.08
CA GLY A 203 -9.25 -1.04 -11.00
C GLY A 203 -9.45 -2.52 -10.67
N ASN A 204 -10.14 -3.29 -11.50
CA ASN A 204 -10.30 -4.73 -11.32
C ASN A 204 -9.10 -5.50 -11.87
N LYS A 205 -8.79 -6.64 -11.25
CA LYS A 205 -7.72 -7.53 -11.72
C LYS A 205 -8.12 -8.21 -13.03
N ILE A 206 -7.23 -8.17 -14.01
CA ILE A 206 -7.40 -8.86 -15.29
C ILE A 206 -6.87 -10.29 -15.16
N ASP A 207 -7.62 -11.26 -15.70
CA ASP A 207 -7.16 -12.64 -15.82
C ASP A 207 -5.99 -12.74 -16.81
N GLN A 208 -4.88 -13.31 -16.35
CA GLN A 208 -3.61 -13.38 -17.09
C GLN A 208 -3.39 -14.73 -17.76
N GLN A 209 -4.31 -15.71 -17.64
CA GLN A 209 -4.15 -17.05 -18.23
C GLN A 209 -3.95 -17.05 -19.75
N LEU A 210 -4.56 -16.08 -20.43
CA LEU A 210 -4.47 -15.91 -21.88
C LEU A 210 -3.38 -14.92 -22.31
N LEU A 211 -2.56 -14.45 -21.37
CA LEU A 211 -1.54 -13.44 -21.60
C LEU A 211 -0.14 -14.04 -21.45
N MET A 212 0.75 -13.64 -22.34
CA MET A 212 2.17 -13.95 -22.27
C MET A 212 2.97 -12.68 -22.03
N ASN A 213 4.07 -12.78 -21.31
CA ASN A 213 4.99 -11.67 -21.08
C ASN A 213 6.44 -12.04 -21.42
N ASN A 214 7.30 -11.03 -21.51
CA ASN A 214 8.73 -11.21 -21.81
C ASN A 214 9.62 -11.33 -20.56
N LEU A 215 9.06 -11.58 -19.38
CA LEU A 215 9.80 -11.63 -18.11
C LEU A 215 10.41 -13.00 -17.80
N GLY A 216 10.01 -14.05 -18.53
CA GLY A 216 10.55 -15.40 -18.35
C GLY A 216 10.31 -15.95 -16.94
N THR A 217 11.20 -16.83 -16.49
CA THR A 217 11.13 -17.44 -15.14
C THR A 217 11.60 -16.51 -14.03
N ASP A 218 12.38 -15.48 -14.37
CA ASP A 218 13.00 -14.56 -13.41
C ASP A 218 12.01 -13.51 -12.90
N GLY A 219 10.91 -13.30 -13.63
CA GLY A 219 9.80 -12.44 -13.20
C GLY A 219 10.16 -10.96 -13.21
N VAL A 220 9.57 -10.20 -12.28
CA VAL A 220 9.88 -8.78 -12.07
C VAL A 220 10.52 -8.60 -10.70
N GLY A 221 11.68 -7.94 -10.68
CA GLY A 221 12.31 -7.48 -9.44
C GLY A 221 11.88 -6.06 -9.13
N ILE A 222 11.78 -5.72 -7.84
CA ILE A 222 11.66 -4.34 -7.38
C ILE A 222 12.95 -3.99 -6.65
N SER A 223 13.72 -3.07 -7.21
CA SER A 223 14.87 -2.47 -6.58
C SER A 223 14.39 -1.40 -5.61
N VAL A 224 14.69 -1.61 -4.33
CA VAL A 224 14.35 -0.71 -3.23
C VAL A 224 15.64 -0.14 -2.68
N GLN A 225 15.79 1.18 -2.78
CA GLN A 225 16.86 1.93 -2.13
C GLN A 225 16.40 2.38 -0.74
N LEU A 226 17.27 2.28 0.25
CA LEU A 226 17.05 2.76 1.60
C LEU A 226 18.06 3.84 1.95
N LEU A 227 17.55 4.95 2.48
CA LEU A 227 18.38 6.04 2.99
C LEU A 227 18.41 5.97 4.50
N ASN A 228 19.58 6.22 5.08
CA ASN A 228 19.73 6.28 6.53
C ASN A 228 19.09 7.58 7.04
N THR A 229 18.65 7.58 8.29
CA THR A 229 18.16 8.79 8.95
C THR A 229 19.08 9.23 10.09
N LYS A 230 19.15 10.54 10.32
CA LYS A 230 19.92 11.15 11.42
C LYS A 230 19.14 12.34 11.98
N ASN A 231 19.07 12.46 13.30
CA ASN A 231 18.60 13.69 13.94
C ASN A 231 19.77 14.66 14.07
N ILE A 232 19.58 15.90 13.63
CA ILE A 232 20.58 16.96 13.72
C ILE A 232 19.95 18.24 14.31
N PRO A 233 20.69 18.98 15.15
CA PRO A 233 20.22 20.25 15.70
C PRO A 233 20.16 21.33 14.62
N ILE A 234 19.23 22.27 14.80
CA ILE A 234 19.15 23.51 14.02
C ILE A 234 19.84 24.62 14.81
N VAL A 235 20.72 25.37 14.14
CA VAL A 235 21.45 26.49 14.73
C VAL A 235 21.19 27.74 13.89
N PHE A 236 20.66 28.77 14.52
CA PHE A 236 20.44 30.07 13.89
C PHE A 236 21.58 31.03 14.24
N ASP A 237 22.07 31.72 13.23
CA ASP A 237 22.95 32.87 13.45
C ASP A 237 22.12 34.11 13.77
N THR A 238 22.34 34.68 14.95
CA THR A 238 21.61 35.85 15.48
C THR A 238 22.38 37.16 15.29
N SER A 239 23.54 37.13 14.63
CA SER A 239 24.47 38.27 14.55
C SER A 239 23.92 39.50 13.82
N GLU A 240 22.89 39.36 12.98
CA GLU A 240 22.27 40.46 12.23
C GLU A 240 20.91 40.90 12.80
N ILE A 241 20.55 40.44 14.01
CA ILE A 241 19.37 40.92 14.73
C ILE A 241 19.71 42.26 15.38
N ILE A 242 19.04 43.33 14.92
CA ILE A 242 19.25 44.69 15.43
C ILE A 242 17.98 45.14 16.14
N VAL A 243 18.05 45.24 17.46
CA VAL A 243 17.00 45.79 18.33
C VAL A 243 17.00 47.31 18.27
N GLU A 244 15.88 47.95 18.64
CA GLU A 244 15.82 49.42 18.71
C GLU A 244 16.64 49.99 19.87
N GLU A 245 17.04 51.26 19.77
CA GLU A 245 17.69 51.98 20.86
C GLU A 245 16.80 51.98 22.12
N GLY A 246 17.39 51.61 23.26
CA GLY A 246 16.65 51.41 24.51
C GLY A 246 16.09 50.00 24.71
N TYR A 247 16.44 49.04 23.84
CA TYR A 247 16.12 47.62 23.97
C TYR A 247 17.39 46.75 23.88
N GLY A 248 17.38 45.62 24.57
CA GLY A 248 18.38 44.55 24.54
C GLY A 248 17.82 43.27 23.91
N PHE A 249 18.68 42.52 23.24
CA PHE A 249 18.36 41.20 22.70
C PHE A 249 18.42 40.15 23.82
N ALA A 250 17.28 39.52 24.12
CA ALA A 250 17.18 38.51 25.18
C ALA A 250 17.45 37.08 24.67
N GLY A 251 17.29 36.84 23.36
CA GLY A 251 17.55 35.55 22.75
C GLY A 251 16.53 35.17 21.68
N ILE A 252 16.63 33.94 21.21
CA ILE A 252 15.62 33.30 20.37
C ILE A 252 15.17 31.98 21.00
N THR A 253 13.91 31.65 20.82
CA THR A 253 13.37 30.30 21.06
C THR A 253 12.79 29.78 19.75
N TYR A 254 12.87 28.47 19.52
CA TYR A 254 12.37 27.87 18.29
C TYR A 254 11.98 26.41 18.45
N GLU A 255 10.96 26.02 17.69
CA GLU A 255 10.46 24.64 17.62
C GLU A 255 10.24 24.22 16.16
N PRO A 256 10.71 23.02 15.76
CA PRO A 256 11.51 22.06 16.53
C PRO A 256 12.99 22.47 16.69
N ARG A 257 13.68 21.94 17.73
CA ARG A 257 15.12 22.19 17.95
C ARG A 257 16.05 21.29 17.14
N GLU A 258 15.56 20.10 16.81
CA GLU A 258 16.24 19.12 15.99
C GLU A 258 15.32 18.67 14.86
N VAL A 259 15.91 18.28 13.73
CA VAL A 259 15.17 17.75 12.59
C VAL A 259 15.77 16.44 12.14
N LYS A 260 14.88 15.56 11.68
CA LYS A 260 15.24 14.26 11.13
C LYS A 260 15.50 14.39 9.64
N VAL A 261 16.75 14.15 9.26
CA VAL A 261 17.19 14.18 7.87
C VAL A 261 17.52 12.77 7.37
N CYS A 262 17.39 12.55 6.07
CA CYS A 262 17.83 11.33 5.39
C CYS A 262 18.76 11.64 4.21
N GLY A 263 19.57 10.66 3.85
CA GLY A 263 20.52 10.78 2.74
C GLY A 263 21.46 9.59 2.64
N GLU A 264 22.42 9.69 1.72
CA GLU A 264 23.52 8.71 1.64
C GLU A 264 24.39 8.77 2.90
N THR A 265 25.02 7.64 3.24
CA THR A 265 25.85 7.55 4.46
C THR A 265 27.02 8.53 4.45
N SER A 266 27.62 8.79 3.29
CA SER A 266 28.66 9.81 3.08
C SER A 266 28.14 11.21 3.44
N ALA A 267 27.03 11.65 2.84
CA ALA A 267 26.45 12.97 3.07
C ALA A 267 26.01 13.17 4.53
N LEU A 268 25.40 12.16 5.16
CA LEU A 268 24.96 12.23 6.56
C LEU A 268 26.12 12.31 7.57
N ASN A 269 27.29 11.81 7.21
CA ASN A 269 28.48 11.90 8.06
C ASN A 269 29.11 13.31 8.02
N GLU A 270 28.93 14.04 6.92
CA GLU A 270 29.45 15.41 6.76
C GLU A 270 28.59 16.44 7.50
N ILE A 271 27.27 16.23 7.60
CA ILE A 271 26.39 17.13 8.32
C ILE A 271 26.37 16.84 9.82
N THR A 272 26.66 17.85 10.64
CA THR A 272 26.51 17.79 12.10
C THR A 272 25.33 18.61 12.61
N GLU A 273 24.97 19.68 11.89
CA GLU A 273 23.93 20.64 12.25
C GLU A 273 23.42 21.37 11.00
N VAL A 274 22.20 21.89 11.06
CA VAL A 274 21.66 22.78 10.02
C VAL A 274 21.93 24.23 10.44
N ARG A 275 22.84 24.92 9.74
CA ARG A 275 23.15 26.34 10.01
C ARG A 275 22.26 27.25 9.18
N ILE A 276 21.44 28.04 9.87
CA ILE A 276 20.59 29.05 9.25
C ILE A 276 21.31 30.40 9.31
N PRO A 277 21.58 31.06 8.17
CA PRO A 277 22.34 32.29 8.13
C PRO A 277 21.55 33.48 8.72
N ALA A 278 22.28 34.46 9.25
CA ALA A 278 21.70 35.63 9.91
C ALA A 278 20.80 36.48 9.00
N SER A 279 21.00 36.39 7.68
CA SER A 279 20.15 37.05 6.68
C SER A 279 18.68 36.68 6.78
N VAL A 280 18.36 35.49 7.30
CA VAL A 280 16.98 34.98 7.41
C VAL A 280 16.23 35.66 8.55
N LEU A 281 16.93 35.88 9.67
CA LEU A 281 16.38 36.54 10.86
C LEU A 281 16.68 38.04 10.88
N ARG A 282 17.24 38.59 9.80
CA ARG A 282 17.60 40.01 9.70
C ARG A 282 16.36 40.89 9.85
N LYS A 283 16.27 41.55 11.00
CA LYS A 283 15.27 42.57 11.31
C LYS A 283 15.94 43.75 12.02
N LYS A 284 15.39 44.94 11.81
CA LYS A 284 15.85 46.19 12.43
C LYS A 284 14.74 46.82 13.25
N GLY A 285 15.08 47.35 14.43
CA GLY A 285 14.16 48.11 15.27
C GLY A 285 13.09 47.24 15.94
N ILE A 286 13.43 46.01 16.33
CA ILE A 286 12.49 45.15 17.05
C ILE A 286 12.26 45.73 18.46
N LYS A 287 10.98 45.95 18.81
CA LYS A 287 10.53 46.49 20.11
C LYS A 287 9.72 45.49 20.94
N GLU A 288 9.21 44.46 20.31
CA GLU A 288 8.28 43.49 20.90
C GLU A 288 8.63 42.08 20.41
N LYS A 289 8.16 41.08 21.15
CA LYS A 289 8.30 39.67 20.80
C LYS A 289 7.80 39.44 19.38
N THR A 290 8.66 38.89 18.54
CA THR A 290 8.37 38.75 17.11
C THR A 290 8.53 37.29 16.71
N GLU A 291 7.47 36.72 16.14
CA GLU A 291 7.49 35.37 15.60
C GLU A 291 7.77 35.40 14.09
N GLN A 292 8.52 34.41 13.62
CA GLN A 292 8.85 34.24 12.22
C GLN A 292 8.95 32.75 11.88
N ILE A 293 8.29 32.36 10.79
CA ILE A 293 8.41 31.00 10.25
C ILE A 293 9.59 30.97 9.29
N VAL A 294 10.51 30.03 9.51
CA VAL A 294 11.69 29.83 8.68
C VAL A 294 11.61 28.46 8.00
N ASP A 295 11.68 28.49 6.67
CA ASP A 295 11.84 27.29 5.85
C ASP A 295 13.31 26.88 5.80
N ILE A 296 13.63 25.73 6.40
CA ILE A 296 15.00 25.22 6.54
C ILE A 296 15.46 24.36 5.35
N SER A 297 14.55 23.93 4.46
CA SER A 297 14.83 23.01 3.35
C SER A 297 15.94 23.53 2.43
N LYS A 298 16.02 24.86 2.28
CA LYS A 298 16.98 25.59 1.43
C LYS A 298 18.41 25.61 1.97
N TYR A 299 18.60 25.23 3.24
CA TYR A 299 19.90 25.23 3.91
C TYR A 299 20.47 23.83 4.11
N LEU A 300 19.79 22.81 3.57
CA LEU A 300 20.31 21.45 3.54
C LEU A 300 21.29 21.29 2.38
N PRO A 301 22.42 20.59 2.59
CA PRO A 301 23.39 20.31 1.54
C PRO A 301 22.82 19.31 0.52
N GLU A 302 23.48 19.21 -0.64
CA GLU A 302 23.09 18.26 -1.68
C GLU A 302 23.09 16.81 -1.16
N GLY A 303 22.07 16.04 -1.54
CA GLY A 303 21.92 14.64 -1.12
C GLY A 303 21.30 14.44 0.26
N ILE A 304 20.90 15.52 0.96
CA ILE A 304 20.19 15.45 2.24
C ILE A 304 18.77 15.99 2.08
N GLN A 305 17.80 15.24 2.61
CA GLN A 305 16.38 15.57 2.56
C GLN A 305 15.76 15.46 3.95
N LEU A 306 14.66 16.17 4.18
CA LEU A 306 13.87 16.03 5.41
C LEU A 306 12.98 14.80 5.30
N VAL A 307 12.88 14.05 6.40
CA VAL A 307 12.03 12.87 6.47
C VAL A 307 10.56 13.24 6.66
N GLU A 308 10.30 14.35 7.33
CA GLU A 308 8.95 14.78 7.71
C GLU A 308 8.51 15.92 6.80
N GLU A 309 7.40 15.75 6.06
CA GLU A 309 6.85 16.79 5.15
C GLU A 309 6.54 18.11 5.88
N ASN A 310 6.15 18.06 7.15
CA ASN A 310 5.90 19.27 7.96
C ASN A 310 7.14 19.77 8.72
N GLY A 311 8.28 19.07 8.62
CA GLY A 311 9.53 19.41 9.30
C GLY A 311 10.32 20.53 8.63
N GLU A 312 9.84 21.07 7.51
CA GLU A 312 10.50 22.13 6.75
C GLU A 312 10.40 23.50 7.42
N SER A 313 9.35 23.73 8.21
CA SER A 313 9.06 25.03 8.83
C SER A 313 9.40 25.01 10.30
N VAL A 314 10.28 25.93 10.71
CA VAL A 314 10.66 26.15 12.11
C VAL A 314 10.08 27.49 12.54
N VAL A 315 9.32 27.49 13.63
CA VAL A 315 8.80 28.74 14.20
C VAL A 315 9.88 29.31 15.13
N VAL A 316 10.35 30.51 14.82
CA VAL A 316 11.37 31.22 15.59
C VAL A 316 10.75 32.44 16.24
N THR A 317 10.93 32.53 17.54
CA THR A 317 10.43 33.62 18.37
C THR A 317 11.62 34.42 18.88
N ILE A 318 11.69 35.68 18.45
CA ILE A 318 12.73 36.62 18.86
C ILE A 318 12.22 37.38 20.08
N SER A 319 12.95 37.27 21.19
CA SER A 319 12.63 37.95 22.44
C SER A 319 13.52 39.17 22.60
N VAL A 320 12.90 40.31 22.90
CA VAL A 320 13.57 41.58 23.18
C VAL A 320 13.09 42.11 24.53
N GLU A 321 14.01 42.70 25.28
CA GLU A 321 13.75 43.31 26.56
C GLU A 321 14.08 44.80 26.47
N LYS A 322 13.41 45.64 27.24
CA LYS A 322 13.76 47.07 27.30
C LYS A 322 14.98 47.26 28.20
N ASP A 323 15.84 48.22 27.91
CA ASP A 323 17.06 48.45 28.69
C ASP A 323 16.75 48.73 30.17
N GLY A 324 17.31 47.87 31.03
CA GLY A 324 17.06 47.92 32.47
C GLY A 324 15.69 47.39 32.89
N THR A 325 14.96 46.71 32.00
CA THR A 325 13.73 45.97 32.31
C THR A 325 13.96 44.49 32.01
N LYS A 326 13.41 43.59 32.84
CA LYS A 326 13.33 42.16 32.57
C LYS A 326 11.87 41.70 32.67
N SER A 327 11.44 40.90 31.71
CA SER A 327 10.11 40.27 31.73
C SER A 327 10.19 38.91 32.42
N PHE A 328 9.18 38.60 33.22
CA PHE A 328 9.03 37.31 33.89
C PHE A 328 7.65 36.74 33.57
N GLU A 329 7.62 35.48 33.18
CA GLU A 329 6.40 34.76 32.87
C GLU A 329 5.95 34.00 34.13
N VAL A 330 4.76 34.32 34.64
CA VAL A 330 4.26 33.82 35.92
C VAL A 330 2.92 33.13 35.75
N THR A 331 2.81 31.89 36.21
CA THR A 331 1.54 31.18 36.22
C THR A 331 0.60 31.74 37.28
N VAL A 332 -0.68 31.92 36.95
CA VAL A 332 -1.71 32.40 37.90
C VAL A 332 -1.81 31.58 39.20
N SER A 333 -1.39 30.30 39.17
CA SER A 333 -1.38 29.42 40.34
C SER A 333 -0.34 29.78 41.40
N SER A 334 0.69 30.57 41.07
CA SER A 334 1.70 31.00 42.04
C SER A 334 1.33 32.30 42.76
N ILE A 335 0.21 32.93 42.40
CA ILE A 335 -0.27 34.18 43.00
C ILE A 335 -0.86 33.89 44.38
N VAL A 336 -0.33 34.57 45.41
CA VAL A 336 -0.85 34.50 46.78
C VAL A 336 -2.12 35.37 46.89
N VAL A 337 -3.17 34.83 47.50
CA VAL A 337 -4.45 35.53 47.66
C VAL A 337 -4.58 36.07 49.08
N ASP A 338 -4.64 37.38 49.21
CA ASP A 338 -4.81 38.08 50.49
C ASP A 338 -6.26 38.57 50.67
N ASN A 339 -6.74 38.56 51.92
CA ASN A 339 -8.03 39.14 52.34
C ASN A 339 -9.28 38.62 51.60
N LEU A 340 -9.31 37.35 51.20
CA LEU A 340 -10.53 36.73 50.66
C LEU A 340 -11.62 36.65 51.74
N ASN A 341 -12.83 37.10 51.42
CA ASN A 341 -13.95 37.13 52.36
C ASN A 341 -14.33 35.72 52.83
N LYS A 342 -14.73 35.59 54.09
CA LYS A 342 -15.12 34.29 54.67
C LYS A 342 -16.47 33.87 54.08
N GLY A 343 -16.50 32.73 53.41
CA GLY A 343 -17.70 32.21 52.73
C GLY A 343 -17.71 32.49 51.23
N MET A 344 -16.57 32.82 50.62
CA MET A 344 -16.44 32.97 49.17
C MET A 344 -15.34 32.07 48.61
N ILE A 345 -15.52 31.63 47.37
CA ILE A 345 -14.53 30.89 46.56
C ILE A 345 -14.08 31.78 45.42
N MET A 346 -12.79 31.70 45.07
CA MET A 346 -12.22 32.41 43.94
C MET A 346 -11.60 31.43 42.94
N HIS A 347 -11.85 31.70 41.66
CA HIS A 347 -11.22 31.02 40.53
C HIS A 347 -10.63 32.03 39.55
N TYR A 348 -9.47 31.72 38.97
CA TYR A 348 -8.93 32.51 37.86
C TYR A 348 -9.71 32.22 36.58
N GLU A 349 -10.04 33.26 35.81
CA GLU A 349 -10.79 33.10 34.55
C GLU A 349 -9.96 32.37 33.48
N THR A 350 -8.63 32.56 33.49
CA THR A 350 -7.68 31.88 32.60
C THR A 350 -6.54 31.25 33.39
N ALA A 351 -6.01 30.15 32.87
CA ALA A 351 -4.81 29.49 33.38
C ALA A 351 -3.53 29.94 32.65
N GLU A 352 -3.65 30.87 31.70
CA GLU A 352 -2.52 31.41 30.94
C GLU A 352 -1.51 32.11 31.85
N ALA A 353 -0.22 32.03 31.48
CA ALA A 353 0.82 32.74 32.19
C ALA A 353 0.73 34.24 31.94
N LEU A 354 0.97 35.03 32.99
CA LEU A 354 0.99 36.48 32.95
C LEU A 354 2.43 36.95 32.79
N GLU A 355 2.66 37.87 31.85
CA GLU A 355 3.97 38.51 31.66
C GLU A 355 4.07 39.77 32.54
N ILE A 356 5.05 39.80 33.44
CA ILE A 356 5.32 40.90 34.35
C ILE A 356 6.69 41.51 34.03
N SER A 357 6.70 42.79 33.66
CA SER A 357 7.93 43.51 33.33
C SER A 357 8.41 44.37 34.51
N VAL A 358 9.61 44.08 35.00
CA VAL A 358 10.24 44.77 36.14
C VAL A 358 11.45 45.56 35.68
N ARG A 359 11.51 46.83 36.05
CA ARG A 359 12.62 47.73 35.77
C ARG A 359 13.56 47.86 36.98
N GLY A 360 14.87 47.72 36.79
CA GLY A 360 15.85 47.83 37.86
C GLY A 360 17.30 47.63 37.40
N PRO A 361 18.28 47.72 38.32
CA PRO A 361 19.68 47.43 38.01
C PRO A 361 19.87 45.94 37.64
N LYS A 362 20.75 45.66 36.68
CA LYS A 362 20.95 44.31 36.10
C LYS A 362 21.24 43.24 37.15
N GLU A 363 22.08 43.55 38.13
CA GLU A 363 22.44 42.65 39.25
C GLU A 363 21.22 42.27 40.11
N ALA A 364 20.26 43.18 40.28
CA ALA A 364 19.01 42.90 40.99
C ALA A 364 18.05 42.09 40.12
N LEU A 365 17.91 42.41 38.83
CA LEU A 365 17.04 41.68 37.90
C LEU A 365 17.46 40.22 37.66
N GLU A 366 18.74 39.89 37.82
CA GLU A 366 19.25 38.52 37.69
C GLU A 366 18.97 37.66 38.93
N THR A 367 18.80 38.25 40.10
CA THR A 367 18.61 37.54 41.38
C THR A 367 17.15 37.46 41.83
N ILE A 368 16.24 38.18 41.16
CA ILE A 368 14.82 38.18 41.48
C ILE A 368 14.16 36.87 41.02
N ASP A 369 13.48 36.22 41.97
CA ASP A 369 12.48 35.18 41.72
C ASP A 369 11.08 35.78 41.94
N ILE A 370 10.39 36.07 40.84
CA ILE A 370 9.08 36.72 40.88
C ILE A 370 7.97 35.76 41.31
N GLY A 371 8.12 34.44 41.07
CA GLY A 371 7.03 33.48 41.26
C GLY A 371 6.49 33.42 42.69
N SER A 372 7.33 33.72 43.69
CA SER A 372 7.00 33.72 45.12
C SER A 372 6.68 35.09 45.72
N SER A 373 6.81 36.16 44.93
CA SER A 373 6.74 37.55 45.41
C SER A 373 5.49 38.29 44.92
N ILE A 374 4.45 37.56 44.54
CA ILE A 374 3.24 38.12 43.94
C ILE A 374 2.02 37.81 44.80
N SER A 375 1.22 38.84 45.07
CA SER A 375 -0.09 38.68 45.71
C SER A 375 -1.19 39.54 45.10
N ILE A 376 -2.44 39.15 45.36
CA ILE A 376 -3.64 39.94 45.04
C ILE A 376 -4.43 40.19 46.31
N ASP A 377 -5.04 41.37 46.40
CA ASP A 377 -5.77 41.81 47.59
C ASP A 377 -7.27 41.89 47.29
N MET A 378 -8.03 40.98 47.90
CA MET A 378 -9.45 40.80 47.64
C MET A 378 -10.36 41.65 48.56
N ALA A 379 -9.80 42.45 49.47
CA ALA A 379 -10.55 43.18 50.50
C ALA A 379 -11.62 44.15 49.96
N LYS A 380 -11.52 44.56 48.69
CA LYS A 380 -12.46 45.49 48.03
C LYS A 380 -13.61 44.80 47.28
N TYR A 381 -13.57 43.47 47.19
CA TYR A 381 -14.46 42.68 46.36
C TYR A 381 -15.27 41.75 47.26
N GLU A 382 -16.42 42.25 47.73
CA GLU A 382 -17.28 41.59 48.73
C GLU A 382 -18.55 40.96 48.13
N GLU A 383 -18.82 41.17 46.84
CA GLU A 383 -19.99 40.63 46.14
C GLU A 383 -19.55 39.58 45.10
N PRO A 384 -20.41 38.60 44.75
CA PRO A 384 -20.13 37.66 43.66
C PRO A 384 -20.05 38.37 42.31
N GLY A 385 -19.07 38.00 41.49
CA GLY A 385 -18.85 38.63 40.19
C GLY A 385 -17.48 38.36 39.58
N VAL A 386 -17.25 38.95 38.40
CA VAL A 386 -15.96 38.90 37.70
C VAL A 386 -15.24 40.22 37.91
N TYR A 387 -14.01 40.16 38.38
CA TYR A 387 -13.22 41.34 38.74
C TYR A 387 -11.82 41.31 38.10
N ASP A 388 -11.39 42.48 37.62
CA ASP A 388 -9.99 42.76 37.29
C ASP A 388 -9.27 43.25 38.55
N VAL A 389 -8.38 42.41 39.10
CA VAL A 389 -7.68 42.70 40.36
C VAL A 389 -6.22 43.05 40.07
N PRO A 390 -5.71 44.21 40.53
CA PRO A 390 -4.31 44.57 40.33
C PRO A 390 -3.38 43.65 41.13
N ILE A 391 -2.35 43.18 40.46
CA ILE A 391 -1.33 42.32 41.05
C ILE A 391 -0.32 43.17 41.82
N LYS A 392 -0.12 42.86 43.11
CA LYS A 392 0.95 43.44 43.92
C LYS A 392 2.19 42.57 43.80
N VAL A 393 3.29 43.16 43.34
CA VAL A 393 4.58 42.48 43.24
C VAL A 393 5.53 43.09 44.27
N SER A 394 6.05 42.26 45.17
CA SER A 394 7.07 42.64 46.13
C SER A 394 8.44 42.62 45.45
N LEU A 395 9.00 43.81 45.21
CA LEU A 395 10.27 43.98 44.50
C LEU A 395 11.38 44.45 45.45
N PRO A 396 12.66 44.06 45.22
CA PRO A 396 13.80 44.57 45.98
C PRO A 396 13.98 46.10 45.83
N ASP A 397 14.78 46.68 46.73
CA ASP A 397 15.13 48.10 46.67
C ASP A 397 15.68 48.48 45.29
N HIS A 398 15.19 49.59 44.73
CA HIS A 398 15.52 50.13 43.40
C HIS A 398 14.95 49.37 42.19
N CYS A 399 13.99 48.45 42.39
CA CYS A 399 13.19 47.84 41.32
C CYS A 399 11.76 48.40 41.30
N ILE A 400 11.18 48.58 40.10
CA ILE A 400 9.85 49.16 39.90
C ILE A 400 9.11 48.37 38.81
N LEU A 401 7.82 48.12 38.98
CA LEU A 401 6.97 47.55 37.94
C LEU A 401 6.83 48.55 36.77
N GLU A 402 7.02 48.11 35.53
CA GLU A 402 6.90 49.01 34.37
C GLU A 402 5.44 49.34 34.03
N LYS A 403 4.55 48.37 34.21
CA LYS A 403 3.09 48.52 34.02
C LYS A 403 2.36 47.71 35.09
N GLU A 404 1.27 48.25 35.61
CA GLU A 404 0.35 47.48 36.45
C GLU A 404 -0.24 46.32 35.64
N VAL A 405 -0.12 45.11 36.19
CA VAL A 405 -0.68 43.90 35.63
C VAL A 405 -1.93 43.55 36.43
N PHE A 406 -3.00 43.17 35.74
CA PHE A 406 -4.27 42.79 36.35
C PHE A 406 -4.53 41.32 36.06
N VAL A 407 -5.14 40.63 37.01
CA VAL A 407 -5.63 39.26 36.82
C VAL A 407 -7.14 39.25 36.95
N LYS A 408 -7.80 38.49 36.07
CA LYS A 408 -9.25 38.28 36.14
C LYS A 408 -9.59 37.12 37.05
N VAL A 409 -10.40 37.42 38.04
CA VAL A 409 -10.88 36.46 39.02
C VAL A 409 -12.40 36.44 39.05
N VAL A 410 -12.95 35.23 39.18
CA VAL A 410 -14.36 34.95 39.37
C VAL A 410 -14.57 34.64 40.85
N LEU A 411 -15.49 35.37 41.46
CA LEU A 411 -15.83 35.29 42.87
C LEU A 411 -17.24 34.71 43.01
N GLU A 412 -17.37 33.62 43.76
CA GLU A 412 -18.64 32.91 43.98
C GLU A 412 -18.87 32.73 45.48
N GLU A 413 -20.15 32.69 45.89
CA GLU A 413 -20.50 32.33 47.26
C GLU A 413 -20.20 30.84 47.50
N TYR A 414 -19.63 30.55 48.66
CA TYR A 414 -19.40 29.20 49.13
C TYR A 414 -20.75 28.62 49.59
N GLU A 415 -21.34 27.70 48.80
CA GLU A 415 -22.57 26.98 49.18
C GLU A 415 -22.43 26.10 50.43
#